data_AF-A0AAN6UF88-F1
#
_entry.id   AF-A0AAN6UF88-F1
#
_cell.length_a   1.000
_cell.length_b   1.000
_cell.length_c   1.000
_cell.angle_alpha   90.00
_cell.angle_beta   90.00
_cell.angle_gamma   90.00
#
_symmetry.space_group_name_H-M   'P 1'
#
loop_
_entity.id
_entity.type
_entity.pdbx_description
1 polymer ?
#
loop_
_entity_poly.entity_id
_entity_poly.type
_entity_poly.pdbx_seq_one_letter_code
_entity_poly.pdbx_strand_id
1 'polypeptide(L)'
;MAILSLLRPSDIFALSRASRKLHAFILAEQESIAKSVTDLRYPILKRCLLQPVLWREVDPSIHPLLQDPNRADILLSRRTALQDIPAPGSSLTCTCMTCLMHWDDLCAVVDFAYWQDNLDKREQIPTVHRDADPSWHRELVARNANVVVRSLTRPLWYARILEAHLESTTRSMRRHSQNQAVRRPHFLMTDDEVRAGTDAFLQREGPHTFNYDFSQASFYMTEVFLPGRLWDAEHQKWAYLFSRRWHEMDLELLVKSDALRRREDTKVGT
;
A
#
# COMPACT_ATOMS: atom_id res chain seq x y z
N MET A 1 -1.87 -15.75 23.50
CA MET A 1 -1.46 -15.32 22.14
C MET A 1 -2.25 -16.04 21.04
N ALA A 2 -2.29 -17.37 21.00
CA ALA A 2 -2.92 -18.15 19.91
C ALA A 2 -4.39 -17.81 19.59
N ILE A 3 -5.20 -17.40 20.58
CA ILE A 3 -6.61 -17.03 20.33
C ILE A 3 -6.71 -15.71 19.55
N LEU A 4 -5.88 -14.71 19.86
CA LEU A 4 -5.93 -13.40 19.19
C LEU A 4 -5.48 -13.49 17.73
N SER A 5 -4.58 -14.42 17.39
CA SER A 5 -4.18 -14.66 16.00
C SER A 5 -5.32 -15.21 15.13
N LEU A 6 -6.36 -15.80 15.73
CA LEU A 6 -7.54 -16.28 15.02
C LEU A 6 -8.56 -15.17 14.75
N LEU A 7 -8.43 -14.01 15.38
CA LEU A 7 -9.33 -12.88 15.17
C LEU A 7 -8.95 -12.10 13.91
N ARG A 8 -9.88 -11.33 13.37
CA ARG A 8 -9.56 -10.32 12.35
C ARG A 8 -8.99 -9.07 13.03
N PRO A 9 -8.15 -8.26 12.36
CA PRO A 9 -7.62 -7.03 12.94
C PRO A 9 -8.72 -6.09 13.47
N SER A 10 -9.84 -5.95 12.77
CA SER A 10 -11.01 -5.18 13.21
C SER A 10 -11.58 -5.68 14.55
N ASP A 11 -11.70 -6.99 14.72
CA ASP A 11 -12.15 -7.64 15.97
C ASP A 11 -11.15 -7.42 17.12
N ILE A 12 -9.85 -7.44 16.83
CA ILE A 12 -8.81 -7.15 17.83
C ILE A 12 -8.94 -5.70 18.29
N PHE A 13 -9.17 -4.75 17.38
CA PHE A 13 -9.45 -3.37 17.75
C PHE A 13 -10.74 -3.25 18.57
N ALA A 14 -11.81 -3.97 18.24
CA ALA A 14 -13.04 -4.00 19.02
C ALA A 14 -12.79 -4.54 20.44
N LEU A 15 -12.08 -5.66 20.56
CA LEU A 15 -11.71 -6.27 21.83
C LEU A 15 -10.83 -5.34 22.68
N SER A 16 -9.93 -4.58 22.05
CA SER A 16 -9.09 -3.59 22.74
C SER A 16 -9.90 -2.47 23.39
N ARG A 17 -11.16 -2.24 23.00
CA ARG A 17 -12.05 -1.25 23.59
C ARG A 17 -12.92 -1.83 24.70
N ALA A 18 -12.97 -3.16 24.86
CA ALA A 18 -13.83 -3.82 25.84
C ALA A 18 -13.37 -3.61 27.29
N SER A 19 -12.06 -3.51 27.54
CA SER A 19 -11.54 -3.15 28.86
C SER A 19 -10.15 -2.53 28.80
N ARG A 20 -9.79 -1.73 29.82
CA ARG A 20 -8.44 -1.14 29.96
C ARG A 20 -7.33 -2.20 30.04
N LYS A 21 -7.59 -3.35 30.68
CA LYS A 21 -6.62 -4.45 30.80
C LYS A 21 -6.34 -5.09 29.44
N LEU A 22 -7.40 -5.38 28.67
CA LEU A 22 -7.26 -5.91 27.31
C LEU A 22 -6.58 -4.90 26.38
N HIS A 23 -6.93 -3.63 26.50
CA HIS A 23 -6.28 -2.55 25.76
C HIS A 23 -4.76 -2.55 25.99
N ALA A 24 -4.34 -2.53 27.27
CA ALA A 24 -2.94 -2.51 27.65
C ALA A 24 -2.20 -3.77 27.18
N PHE A 25 -2.81 -4.95 27.32
CA PHE A 25 -2.24 -6.21 26.85
C PHE A 25 -2.04 -6.21 25.32
N ILE A 26 -3.08 -5.85 24.55
CA ILE A 26 -3.00 -5.81 23.08
C ILE A 26 -1.96 -4.80 22.62
N LEU A 27 -1.83 -3.66 23.30
CA LEU A 27 -0.83 -2.64 22.96
C LEU A 27 0.60 -3.13 23.24
N ALA A 28 0.82 -3.80 24.38
CA ALA A 28 2.11 -4.35 24.75
C ALA A 28 2.55 -5.48 23.79
N GLU A 29 1.62 -6.32 23.36
CA GLU A 29 1.87 -7.49 22.52
C GLU A 29 1.61 -7.25 21.03
N GLN A 30 1.44 -5.99 20.61
CA GLN A 30 0.93 -5.65 19.28
C GLN A 30 1.80 -6.21 18.13
N GLU A 31 3.11 -6.28 18.31
CA GLU A 31 4.04 -6.79 17.30
C GLU A 31 3.82 -8.28 17.04
N SER A 32 3.81 -9.09 18.12
CA SER A 32 3.60 -10.53 18.00
C SER A 32 2.19 -10.84 17.50
N ILE A 33 1.16 -10.14 18.00
CA ILE A 33 -0.22 -10.33 17.54
C ILE A 33 -0.33 -9.99 16.04
N ALA A 34 0.14 -8.81 15.63
CA ALA A 34 0.05 -8.37 14.24
C ALA A 34 0.82 -9.30 13.32
N LYS A 35 2.01 -9.74 13.71
CA LYS A 35 2.80 -10.70 12.93
C LYS A 35 2.03 -12.01 12.75
N SER A 36 1.52 -12.61 13.82
CA SER A 36 0.78 -13.87 13.75
C SER A 36 -0.50 -13.76 12.91
N VAL A 37 -1.25 -12.67 13.06
CA VAL A 37 -2.46 -12.41 12.26
C VAL A 37 -2.12 -12.22 10.79
N THR A 38 -1.14 -11.38 10.48
CA THR A 38 -0.72 -11.10 9.10
C THR A 38 -0.15 -12.33 8.42
N ASP A 39 0.65 -13.12 9.13
CA ASP A 39 1.22 -14.36 8.59
C ASP A 39 0.16 -15.41 8.29
N LEU A 40 -0.85 -15.52 9.16
CA LEU A 40 -1.94 -16.48 9.00
C LEU A 40 -2.94 -16.05 7.91
N ARG A 41 -3.33 -14.78 7.90
CA ARG A 41 -4.47 -14.30 7.09
C ARG A 41 -4.06 -13.64 5.79
N TYR A 42 -2.90 -12.98 5.77
CA TYR A 42 -2.49 -12.13 4.65
C TYR A 42 -1.11 -12.49 4.05
N PRO A 43 -0.77 -13.79 3.86
CA PRO A 43 0.54 -14.17 3.33
C PRO A 43 0.87 -13.61 1.94
N ILE A 44 -0.13 -13.32 1.11
CA ILE A 44 0.07 -12.78 -0.25
C ILE A 44 0.11 -11.25 -0.22
N LEU A 45 -0.88 -10.60 0.37
CA LEU A 45 -1.01 -9.15 0.40
C LEU A 45 0.18 -8.49 1.11
N LYS A 46 0.70 -9.09 2.17
CA LYS A 46 1.88 -8.55 2.88
C LYS A 46 3.16 -8.53 2.02
N ARG A 47 3.19 -9.28 0.91
CA ARG A 47 4.32 -9.31 -0.04
C ARG A 47 4.17 -8.25 -1.14
N CYS A 48 2.95 -7.83 -1.43
CA CYS A 48 2.66 -6.78 -2.41
C CYS A 48 2.65 -5.40 -1.75
N LEU A 49 1.99 -5.27 -0.60
CA LEU A 49 1.79 -4.00 0.10
C LEU A 49 2.85 -3.82 1.17
N LEU A 50 4.08 -3.55 0.75
CA LEU A 50 5.18 -3.29 1.68
C LEU A 50 5.04 -1.90 2.31
N GLN A 51 5.62 -1.75 3.50
CA GLN A 51 5.73 -0.45 4.16
C GLN A 51 7.03 0.24 3.74
N PRO A 52 7.00 1.55 3.48
CA PRO A 52 8.21 2.32 3.26
C PRO A 52 9.13 2.24 4.48
N VAL A 53 10.44 2.27 4.23
CA VAL A 53 11.45 2.31 5.29
C VAL A 53 11.33 3.64 6.05
N LEU A 54 11.42 3.58 7.37
CA LEU A 54 11.32 4.77 8.21
C LEU A 54 12.59 5.61 8.10
N TRP A 55 12.47 6.93 8.18
CA TRP A 55 13.61 7.83 8.05
C TRP A 55 14.75 7.50 9.03
N ARG A 56 14.38 7.13 10.27
CA ARG A 56 15.32 6.72 11.33
C ARG A 56 16.08 5.42 11.06
N GLU A 57 15.63 4.62 10.11
CA GLU A 57 16.23 3.33 9.74
C GLU A 57 17.15 3.47 8.51
N VAL A 58 17.13 4.63 7.83
CA VAL A 58 18.01 4.94 6.71
C VAL A 58 19.37 5.39 7.23
N ASP A 59 20.45 4.91 6.61
CA ASP A 59 21.82 5.36 6.92
C ASP A 59 21.93 6.90 6.88
N PRO A 60 22.32 7.55 8.00
CA PRO A 60 22.52 8.99 8.07
C PRO A 60 23.45 9.56 6.99
N SER A 61 24.40 8.77 6.48
CA SER A 61 25.32 9.20 5.42
C SER A 61 24.61 9.56 4.10
N ILE A 62 23.42 8.99 3.88
CA ILE A 62 22.62 9.14 2.65
C ILE A 62 21.55 10.24 2.81
N HIS A 63 21.27 10.70 4.03
CA HIS A 63 20.25 11.70 4.31
C HIS A 63 20.39 12.99 3.48
N PRO A 64 21.60 13.58 3.30
CA PRO A 64 21.76 14.78 2.49
C PRO A 64 21.37 14.56 1.03
N LEU A 65 21.64 13.37 0.48
CA LEU A 65 21.27 13.01 -0.89
C LEU A 65 19.76 12.86 -1.04
N LEU A 66 19.10 12.30 -0.04
CA LEU A 66 17.64 12.14 -0.06
C LEU A 66 16.89 13.47 0.08
N GLN A 67 17.51 14.46 0.71
CA GLN A 67 17.00 15.82 0.91
C GLN A 67 17.48 16.82 -0.17
N ASP A 68 18.28 16.36 -1.14
CA ASP A 68 18.79 17.19 -2.24
C ASP A 68 17.63 17.91 -2.95
N PRO A 69 17.64 19.26 -3.03
CA PRO A 69 16.63 20.03 -3.76
C PRO A 69 16.47 19.62 -5.21
N ASN A 70 17.50 19.07 -5.86
CA ASN A 70 17.39 18.55 -7.23
C ASN A 70 16.48 17.31 -7.33
N ARG A 71 16.15 16.67 -6.20
CA ARG A 71 15.13 15.61 -6.13
C ARG A 71 13.72 16.16 -5.92
N ALA A 72 13.57 17.47 -5.70
CA ALA A 72 12.27 18.11 -5.59
C ALA A 72 11.44 17.90 -6.86
N ASP A 73 12.07 17.81 -8.04
CA ASP A 73 11.40 17.57 -9.32
C ASP A 73 10.73 16.19 -9.39
N ILE A 74 11.32 15.16 -8.78
CA ILE A 74 10.72 13.82 -8.69
C ILE A 74 9.46 13.89 -7.81
N LEU A 75 9.57 14.56 -6.65
CA LEU A 75 8.45 14.74 -5.73
C LEU A 75 7.35 15.65 -6.30
N LEU A 76 7.72 16.63 -7.13
CA LEU A 76 6.82 17.56 -7.81
C LEU A 76 6.08 16.87 -8.96
N SER A 77 6.80 16.07 -9.76
CA SER A 77 6.22 15.25 -10.84
C SER A 77 5.22 14.25 -10.27
N ARG A 78 5.57 13.59 -9.15
CA ARG A 78 4.64 12.71 -8.42
C ARG A 78 3.41 13.46 -7.92
N ARG A 79 3.57 14.63 -7.28
CA ARG A 79 2.43 15.45 -6.81
C ARG A 79 1.51 15.88 -7.94
N THR A 80 2.05 16.18 -9.11
CA THR A 80 1.27 16.56 -10.28
C THR A 80 0.48 15.40 -10.86
N ALA A 81 1.02 14.18 -10.76
CA ALA A 81 0.40 12.96 -11.27
C ALA A 81 -0.65 12.37 -10.31
N LEU A 82 -0.49 12.54 -8.99
CA LEU A 82 -1.28 11.85 -7.96
C LEU A 82 -2.09 12.84 -7.10
N GLN A 83 -3.23 13.32 -7.60
CA GLN A 83 -4.06 14.31 -6.90
C GLN A 83 -4.67 13.76 -5.59
N ASP A 84 -4.98 12.46 -5.55
CA ASP A 84 -5.65 11.81 -4.41
C ASP A 84 -4.69 11.21 -3.38
N ILE A 85 -3.37 11.24 -3.66
CA ILE A 85 -2.35 10.64 -2.80
C ILE A 85 -1.39 11.73 -2.29
N PRO A 86 -1.36 11.99 -0.97
CA PRO A 86 -0.46 12.99 -0.43
C PRO A 86 0.97 12.49 -0.47
N ALA A 87 1.95 13.40 -0.47
CA ALA A 87 3.34 13.02 -0.28
C ALA A 87 3.58 12.56 1.17
N PRO A 88 4.48 11.58 1.41
CA PRO A 88 4.91 11.28 2.76
C PRO A 88 5.60 12.51 3.37
N GLY A 89 5.44 12.71 4.67
CA GLY A 89 6.19 13.75 5.39
C GLY A 89 7.69 13.49 5.27
N SER A 90 8.47 14.52 4.94
CA SER A 90 9.91 14.40 4.63
C SER A 90 10.77 13.87 5.78
N SER A 91 10.26 13.89 7.01
CA SER A 91 10.93 13.37 8.20
C SER A 91 10.40 12.02 8.68
N LEU A 92 9.41 11.44 7.99
CA LEU A 92 8.72 10.24 8.44
C LEU A 92 9.32 8.97 7.81
N THR A 93 9.44 8.95 6.49
CA THR A 93 9.91 7.80 5.72
C THR A 93 11.06 8.18 4.81
N CYS A 94 11.82 7.18 4.36
CA CYS A 94 12.71 7.34 3.23
C CYS A 94 11.93 7.86 2.01
N THR A 95 12.58 8.72 1.23
CA THR A 95 12.03 9.32 0.01
C THR A 95 12.68 8.74 -1.25
N CYS A 96 13.33 7.57 -1.18
CA CYS A 96 13.75 6.84 -2.38
C CYS A 96 12.53 6.39 -3.20
N MET A 97 12.72 6.10 -4.49
CA MET A 97 11.60 5.80 -5.40
C MET A 97 10.74 4.63 -4.88
N THR A 98 11.37 3.54 -4.46
CA THR A 98 10.70 2.36 -3.88
C THR A 98 9.83 2.73 -2.68
N CYS A 99 10.33 3.56 -1.75
CA CYS A 99 9.55 3.95 -0.57
C CYS A 99 8.41 4.91 -0.92
N LEU A 100 8.58 5.77 -1.93
CA LEU A 100 7.47 6.58 -2.45
C LEU A 100 6.37 5.70 -3.04
N MET A 101 6.73 4.68 -3.84
CA MET A 101 5.76 3.72 -4.39
C MET A 101 5.04 2.93 -3.31
N HIS A 102 5.75 2.42 -2.29
CA HIS A 102 5.12 1.70 -1.18
C HIS A 102 4.15 2.59 -0.40
N TRP A 103 4.46 3.87 -0.24
CA TRP A 103 3.54 4.84 0.34
C TRP A 103 2.29 5.04 -0.55
N ASP A 104 2.47 5.14 -1.86
CA ASP A 104 1.38 5.31 -2.83
C ASP A 104 0.43 4.13 -2.81
N ASP A 105 0.99 2.91 -2.83
CA ASP A 105 0.24 1.66 -2.75
C ASP A 105 -0.62 1.59 -1.48
N LEU A 106 -0.06 1.95 -0.32
CA LEU A 106 -0.82 1.94 0.94
C LEU A 106 -1.92 3.01 0.96
N CYS A 107 -1.65 4.21 0.42
CA CYS A 107 -2.68 5.26 0.32
C CYS A 107 -3.81 4.84 -0.62
N ALA A 108 -3.47 4.29 -1.77
CA ALA A 108 -4.41 3.81 -2.77
C ALA A 108 -5.33 2.72 -2.22
N VAL A 109 -4.77 1.76 -1.46
CA VAL A 109 -5.56 0.71 -0.79
C VAL A 109 -6.54 1.29 0.23
N VAL A 110 -6.12 2.27 1.02
CA VAL A 110 -7.00 2.92 2.01
C VAL A 110 -8.10 3.71 1.31
N ASP A 111 -7.78 4.43 0.22
CA ASP A 111 -8.77 5.17 -0.56
C ASP A 111 -9.75 4.23 -1.28
N PHE A 112 -9.24 3.17 -1.91
CA PHE A 112 -10.06 2.14 -2.53
C PHE A 112 -11.03 1.50 -1.53
N ALA A 113 -10.58 1.25 -0.30
CA ALA A 113 -11.43 0.73 0.77
C ALA A 113 -12.54 1.71 1.18
N TYR A 114 -12.24 3.02 1.19
CA TYR A 114 -13.22 4.05 1.51
C TYR A 114 -14.37 4.09 0.49
N TRP A 115 -14.05 3.95 -0.81
CA TRP A 115 -15.03 4.06 -1.88
C TRP A 115 -15.79 2.77 -2.22
N GLN A 116 -15.55 1.65 -1.53
CA GLN A 116 -16.22 0.38 -1.85
C GLN A 116 -17.75 0.47 -1.76
N ASP A 117 -18.29 1.25 -0.84
CA ASP A 117 -19.74 1.40 -0.69
C ASP A 117 -20.36 2.10 -1.91
N ASN A 118 -19.69 3.13 -2.44
CA ASN A 118 -20.10 3.79 -3.69
C ASN A 118 -20.06 2.80 -4.86
N LEU A 119 -18.97 2.03 -4.97
CA LEU A 119 -18.80 1.04 -6.04
C LEU A 119 -19.86 -0.07 -5.99
N ASP A 120 -20.20 -0.57 -4.79
CA ASP A 120 -21.24 -1.57 -4.60
C ASP A 120 -22.64 -1.06 -4.95
N LYS A 121 -22.95 0.19 -4.57
CA LYS A 121 -24.24 0.83 -4.88
C LYS A 121 -24.31 1.38 -6.30
N ARG A 122 -23.21 1.33 -7.05
CA ARG A 122 -23.06 1.98 -8.37
C ARG A 122 -23.28 3.50 -8.31
N GLU A 123 -22.95 4.10 -7.19
CA GLU A 123 -22.94 5.54 -7.00
C GLU A 123 -21.63 6.12 -7.58
N GLN A 124 -21.74 7.26 -8.24
CA GLN A 124 -20.56 7.92 -8.82
C GLN A 124 -19.64 8.42 -7.69
N ILE A 125 -18.34 8.13 -7.80
CA ILE A 125 -17.31 8.71 -6.95
C ILE A 125 -17.15 10.18 -7.37
N PRO A 126 -17.30 11.15 -6.45
CA PRO A 126 -17.14 12.56 -6.77
C PRO A 126 -15.77 12.84 -7.38
N THR A 127 -15.75 13.40 -8.58
CA THR A 127 -14.51 13.79 -9.25
C THR A 127 -14.07 15.17 -8.78
N VAL A 128 -12.81 15.31 -8.37
CA VAL A 128 -12.20 16.60 -8.06
C VAL A 128 -11.41 17.06 -9.28
N HIS A 129 -11.73 18.24 -9.80
CA HIS A 129 -10.95 18.84 -10.89
C HIS A 129 -9.57 19.27 -10.38
N ARG A 130 -8.56 19.26 -11.26
CA ARG A 130 -7.16 19.53 -10.87
C ARG A 130 -6.94 20.88 -10.18
N ASP A 131 -7.72 21.90 -10.57
CA ASP A 131 -7.62 23.25 -10.02
C ASP A 131 -8.56 23.46 -8.81
N ALA A 132 -9.36 22.45 -8.47
CA ALA A 132 -10.26 22.48 -7.34
C ALA A 132 -9.62 21.79 -6.14
N ASP A 133 -9.75 22.43 -4.98
CA ASP A 133 -9.29 21.87 -3.70
C ASP A 133 -10.42 22.00 -2.67
N PRO A 134 -11.49 21.19 -2.78
CA PRO A 134 -12.62 21.28 -1.88
C PRO A 134 -12.27 20.72 -0.50
N SER A 135 -12.83 21.30 0.56
CA SER A 135 -12.49 20.94 1.95
C SER A 135 -12.73 19.46 2.26
N TRP A 136 -13.82 18.89 1.77
CA TRP A 136 -14.15 17.47 1.98
C TRP A 136 -13.07 16.54 1.41
N HIS A 137 -12.44 16.90 0.28
CA HIS A 137 -11.42 16.09 -0.36
C HIS A 137 -10.10 16.16 0.42
N ARG A 138 -9.69 17.36 0.82
CA ARG A 138 -8.53 17.52 1.73
C ARG A 138 -8.70 16.72 3.01
N GLU A 139 -9.87 16.78 3.63
CA GLU A 139 -10.17 16.04 4.86
C GLU A 139 -10.11 14.53 4.63
N LEU A 140 -10.66 14.04 3.50
CA LEU A 140 -10.60 12.63 3.12
C LEU A 140 -9.15 12.17 2.92
N VAL A 141 -8.37 12.88 2.09
CA VAL A 141 -6.97 12.57 1.79
C VAL A 141 -6.13 12.58 3.07
N ALA A 142 -6.30 13.60 3.92
CA ALA A 142 -5.59 13.69 5.20
C ALA A 142 -5.96 12.55 6.16
N ARG A 143 -7.25 12.17 6.22
CA ARG A 143 -7.72 11.06 7.05
C ARG A 143 -7.14 9.73 6.58
N ASN A 144 -7.15 9.48 5.27
CA ASN A 144 -6.62 8.25 4.68
C ASN A 144 -5.11 8.16 4.90
N ALA A 145 -4.37 9.25 4.69
CA ALA A 145 -2.95 9.32 5.01
C ALA A 145 -2.66 9.06 6.50
N ASN A 146 -3.51 9.53 7.42
CA ASN A 146 -3.33 9.27 8.84
C ASN A 146 -3.38 7.78 9.18
N VAL A 147 -4.20 6.99 8.47
CA VAL A 147 -4.25 5.53 8.61
C VAL A 147 -2.91 4.91 8.20
N VAL A 148 -2.36 5.34 7.06
CA VAL A 148 -1.04 4.90 6.57
C VAL A 148 0.05 5.27 7.56
N VAL A 149 0.11 6.52 8.03
CA VAL A 149 1.08 6.99 9.04
C VAL A 149 1.04 6.13 10.30
N ARG A 150 -0.16 5.81 10.82
CA ARG A 150 -0.30 4.94 11.99
C ARG A 150 0.26 3.55 11.73
N SER A 151 0.05 2.99 10.53
CA SER A 151 0.55 1.67 10.16
C SER A 151 2.06 1.55 10.28
N LEU A 152 2.80 2.63 10.00
CA LEU A 152 4.27 2.63 9.97
C LEU A 152 4.92 2.40 11.34
N THR A 153 4.20 2.71 12.42
CA THR A 153 4.72 2.57 13.80
C THR A 153 3.88 1.67 14.68
N ARG A 154 2.70 1.24 14.20
CA ARG A 154 1.75 0.42 14.94
C ARG A 154 1.37 -0.78 14.09
N PRO A 155 2.00 -1.95 14.27
CA PRO A 155 1.83 -3.12 13.39
C PRO A 155 0.37 -3.59 13.20
N LEU A 156 -0.47 -3.43 14.23
CA LEU A 156 -1.90 -3.76 14.12
C LEU A 156 -2.65 -2.87 13.11
N TRP A 157 -2.22 -1.62 12.91
CA TRP A 157 -2.77 -0.76 11.87
C TRP A 157 -2.38 -1.23 10.47
N TYR A 158 -1.16 -1.76 10.29
CA TYR A 158 -0.77 -2.38 9.02
C TYR A 158 -1.62 -3.63 8.73
N ALA A 159 -1.78 -4.52 9.71
CA ALA A 159 -2.69 -5.66 9.57
C ALA A 159 -4.13 -5.23 9.23
N ARG A 160 -4.61 -4.12 9.79
CA ARG A 160 -5.93 -3.55 9.49
C ARG A 160 -6.05 -3.01 8.06
N ILE A 161 -4.99 -2.44 7.50
CA ILE A 161 -4.95 -2.06 6.06
C ILE A 161 -5.08 -3.31 5.20
N LEU A 162 -4.33 -4.38 5.50
CA LEU A 162 -4.41 -5.64 4.75
C LEU A 162 -5.80 -6.27 4.82
N GLU A 163 -6.45 -6.24 6.00
CA GLU A 163 -7.83 -6.70 6.16
C GLU A 163 -8.80 -5.89 5.30
N ALA A 164 -8.71 -4.55 5.34
CA ALA A 164 -9.57 -3.67 4.55
C ALA A 164 -9.35 -3.88 3.04
N HIS A 165 -8.12 -4.14 2.62
CA HIS A 165 -7.80 -4.45 1.23
C HIS A 165 -8.37 -5.78 0.78
N LEU A 166 -8.24 -6.83 1.60
CA LEU A 166 -8.81 -8.13 1.30
C LEU A 166 -10.33 -8.02 1.13
N GLU A 167 -11.01 -7.31 2.05
CA GLU A 167 -12.44 -7.07 1.96
C GLU A 167 -12.81 -6.31 0.67
N SER A 168 -12.06 -5.26 0.33
CA SER A 168 -12.28 -4.48 -0.90
C SER A 168 -12.08 -5.31 -2.17
N THR A 169 -11.04 -6.14 -2.18
CA THR A 169 -10.74 -7.08 -3.27
C THR A 169 -11.85 -8.11 -3.42
N THR A 170 -12.30 -8.73 -2.32
CA THR A 170 -13.41 -9.69 -2.32
C THR A 170 -14.71 -9.07 -2.84
N ARG A 171 -15.05 -7.85 -2.39
CA ARG A 171 -16.21 -7.10 -2.89
C ARG A 171 -16.09 -6.82 -4.39
N SER A 172 -14.93 -6.36 -4.85
CA SER A 172 -14.70 -6.07 -6.26
C SER A 172 -14.78 -7.32 -7.15
N MET A 173 -14.13 -8.41 -6.75
CA MET A 173 -14.21 -9.69 -7.46
C MET A 173 -15.65 -10.19 -7.58
N ARG A 174 -16.47 -10.06 -6.52
CA ARG A 174 -17.90 -10.41 -6.57
C ARG A 174 -18.68 -9.54 -7.55
N ARG A 175 -18.44 -8.22 -7.56
CA ARG A 175 -19.07 -7.30 -8.52
C ARG A 175 -18.71 -7.67 -9.96
N HIS A 176 -17.43 -7.95 -10.20
CA HIS A 176 -16.94 -8.26 -11.54
C HIS A 176 -17.38 -9.64 -12.05
N SER A 177 -17.39 -10.67 -11.20
CA SER A 177 -17.83 -12.01 -11.59
C SER A 177 -19.33 -12.07 -11.94
N GLN A 178 -20.15 -11.20 -11.36
CA GLN A 178 -21.56 -11.04 -11.70
C GLN A 178 -21.79 -10.25 -12.99
N ASN A 179 -20.78 -9.52 -13.47
CA ASN A 179 -20.88 -8.71 -14.68
C ASN A 179 -20.59 -9.55 -15.94
N GLN A 180 -21.62 -10.23 -16.44
CA GLN A 180 -21.55 -11.11 -17.62
C GLN A 180 -21.14 -10.41 -18.93
N ALA A 181 -21.14 -9.07 -18.97
CA ALA A 181 -20.72 -8.31 -20.15
C ALA A 181 -19.19 -8.28 -20.33
N VAL A 182 -18.42 -8.49 -19.26
CA VAL A 182 -16.96 -8.45 -19.29
C VAL A 182 -16.41 -9.85 -19.54
N ARG A 183 -15.73 -10.06 -20.68
CA ARG A 183 -15.17 -11.37 -21.08
C ARG A 183 -13.72 -11.60 -20.64
N ARG A 184 -13.19 -10.77 -19.74
CA ARG A 184 -11.78 -10.85 -19.29
C ARG A 184 -11.60 -12.02 -18.31
N PRO A 185 -10.42 -12.65 -18.24
CA PRO A 185 -10.14 -13.63 -17.19
C PRO A 185 -10.30 -13.01 -15.80
N HIS A 186 -11.07 -13.66 -14.94
CA HIS A 186 -11.36 -13.23 -13.58
C HIS A 186 -10.57 -14.06 -12.56
N PHE A 187 -10.31 -13.49 -11.40
CA PHE A 187 -9.80 -14.27 -10.28
C PHE A 187 -10.92 -15.18 -9.74
N LEU A 188 -10.58 -16.42 -9.42
CA LEU A 188 -11.53 -17.39 -8.86
C LEU A 188 -11.53 -17.32 -7.33
N MET A 189 -12.72 -17.19 -6.76
CA MET A 189 -12.95 -17.15 -5.32
C MET A 189 -14.25 -17.85 -4.96
N THR A 190 -14.19 -18.75 -3.98
CA THR A 190 -15.37 -19.45 -3.44
C THR A 190 -15.92 -18.76 -2.21
N ASP A 191 -17.17 -19.05 -1.84
CA ASP A 191 -17.75 -18.50 -0.60
C ASP A 191 -17.04 -19.00 0.65
N ASP A 192 -16.44 -20.18 0.62
CA ASP A 192 -15.66 -20.73 1.74
C ASP A 192 -14.40 -19.92 1.98
N GLU A 193 -13.73 -19.49 0.89
CA GLU A 193 -12.55 -18.64 0.94
C GLU A 193 -12.87 -17.24 1.47
N VAL A 194 -14.03 -16.69 1.07
CA VAL A 194 -14.53 -15.44 1.65
C VAL A 194 -14.79 -15.58 3.15
N ARG A 195 -15.42 -16.67 3.59
CA ARG A 195 -15.68 -16.92 5.01
C ARG A 195 -14.39 -17.11 5.81
N ALA A 196 -13.39 -17.78 5.23
CA ALA A 196 -12.07 -17.94 5.87
C ALA A 196 -11.40 -16.59 6.17
N GLY A 197 -11.65 -15.57 5.33
CA GLY A 197 -11.09 -14.23 5.51
C GLY A 197 -9.56 -14.25 5.41
N THR A 198 -9.06 -15.00 4.43
CA THR A 198 -7.63 -15.13 4.12
C THR A 198 -7.40 -14.87 2.64
N ASP A 199 -6.22 -14.38 2.28
CA ASP A 199 -5.87 -14.07 0.89
C ASP A 199 -5.30 -15.25 0.09
N ALA A 200 -5.35 -16.48 0.64
CA ALA A 200 -4.72 -17.67 0.06
C ALA A 200 -5.22 -17.98 -1.36
N PHE A 201 -6.47 -17.66 -1.68
CA PHE A 201 -7.04 -17.86 -3.02
C PHE A 201 -6.33 -17.03 -4.10
N LEU A 202 -5.71 -15.90 -3.71
CA LEU A 202 -4.92 -15.07 -4.63
C LEU A 202 -3.62 -15.75 -5.07
N GLN A 203 -3.25 -16.90 -4.51
CA GLN A 203 -2.09 -17.69 -4.96
C GLN A 203 -2.35 -18.38 -6.32
N ARG A 204 -3.61 -18.59 -6.69
CA ARG A 204 -4.00 -19.17 -7.99
C ARG A 204 -3.49 -18.30 -9.14
N GLU A 205 -3.41 -18.90 -10.32
CA GLU A 205 -3.18 -18.15 -11.56
C GLU A 205 -4.30 -17.11 -11.76
N GLY A 206 -3.93 -15.95 -12.27
CA GLY A 206 -4.85 -14.84 -12.48
C GLY A 206 -4.23 -13.77 -13.38
N PRO A 207 -5.03 -12.76 -13.78
CA PRO A 207 -4.56 -11.71 -14.67
C PRO A 207 -3.42 -10.88 -14.05
N HIS A 208 -2.55 -10.34 -14.92
CA HIS A 208 -1.49 -9.43 -14.50
C HIS A 208 -2.06 -8.15 -13.91
N THR A 209 -1.46 -7.69 -12.81
CA THR A 209 -1.90 -6.50 -12.04
C THR A 209 -0.79 -5.43 -11.97
N PHE A 210 0.17 -5.48 -12.91
CA PHE A 210 1.41 -4.70 -12.83
C PHE A 210 1.21 -3.18 -12.92
N ASN A 211 0.25 -2.71 -13.72
CA ASN A 211 0.00 -1.29 -13.91
C ASN A 211 -1.28 -0.87 -13.18
N TYR A 212 -1.11 -0.18 -12.06
CA TYR A 212 -2.22 0.45 -11.36
C TYR A 212 -2.22 1.95 -11.64
N ASP A 213 -3.36 2.43 -12.13
CA ASP A 213 -3.63 3.85 -12.18
C ASP A 213 -4.15 4.28 -10.81
N PHE A 214 -3.44 5.19 -10.16
CA PHE A 214 -3.79 5.73 -8.85
C PHE A 214 -4.98 6.70 -8.88
N SER A 215 -5.58 6.94 -10.05
CA SER A 215 -6.82 7.69 -10.17
C SER A 215 -8.01 6.95 -9.57
N GLN A 216 -8.92 7.66 -8.89
CA GLN A 216 -10.17 7.06 -8.39
C GLN A 216 -11.06 6.50 -9.50
N ALA A 217 -10.91 6.99 -10.73
CA ALA A 217 -11.61 6.45 -11.91
C ALA A 217 -11.21 4.99 -12.21
N SER A 218 -9.98 4.59 -11.86
CA SER A 218 -9.49 3.23 -12.06
C SER A 218 -10.21 2.22 -11.16
N PHE A 219 -10.81 2.66 -10.04
CA PHE A 219 -11.45 1.78 -9.06
C PHE A 219 -12.64 1.01 -9.66
N TYR A 220 -13.33 1.59 -10.64
CA TYR A 220 -14.43 0.93 -11.36
C TYR A 220 -13.99 -0.29 -12.18
N MET A 221 -12.73 -0.30 -12.63
CA MET A 221 -12.17 -1.37 -13.45
C MET A 221 -11.28 -2.33 -12.66
N THR A 222 -10.91 -1.94 -11.44
CA THR A 222 -9.99 -2.67 -10.55
C THR A 222 -10.70 -3.84 -9.89
N GLU A 223 -10.42 -5.05 -10.37
CA GLU A 223 -10.90 -6.28 -9.73
C GLU A 223 -10.02 -6.68 -8.55
N VAL A 224 -8.70 -6.66 -8.76
CA VAL A 224 -7.70 -6.98 -7.73
C VAL A 224 -6.51 -6.05 -7.92
N PHE A 225 -6.08 -5.40 -6.84
CA PHE A 225 -4.88 -4.56 -6.84
C PHE A 225 -3.76 -5.24 -6.04
N LEU A 226 -2.70 -5.67 -6.74
CA LEU A 226 -1.55 -6.39 -6.19
C LEU A 226 -0.27 -5.76 -6.75
N PRO A 227 0.16 -4.60 -6.21
CA PRO A 227 1.28 -3.86 -6.79
C PRO A 227 2.56 -4.68 -6.79
N GLY A 228 3.34 -4.54 -7.86
CA GLY A 228 4.61 -5.25 -8.02
C GLY A 228 4.49 -6.76 -8.20
N ARG A 229 3.29 -7.30 -8.45
CA ARG A 229 3.09 -8.74 -8.65
C ARG A 229 2.98 -9.10 -10.12
N LEU A 230 3.74 -10.09 -10.56
CA LEU A 230 3.78 -10.57 -11.93
C LEU A 230 3.67 -12.10 -11.97
N TRP A 231 2.89 -12.64 -12.90
CA TRP A 231 2.91 -14.08 -13.19
C TRP A 231 4.15 -14.40 -14.03
N ASP A 232 5.02 -15.25 -13.49
CA ASP A 232 6.18 -15.81 -14.17
C ASP A 232 5.72 -17.11 -14.83
N ALA A 233 5.41 -17.03 -16.12
CA ALA A 233 4.89 -18.16 -16.90
C ALA A 233 5.92 -19.27 -17.10
N GLU A 234 7.22 -18.96 -17.06
CA GLU A 234 8.29 -19.96 -17.20
C GLU A 234 8.35 -20.86 -15.96
N HIS A 235 8.27 -20.25 -14.77
CA HIS A 235 8.34 -20.99 -13.51
C HIS A 235 6.98 -21.29 -12.88
N GLN A 236 5.87 -20.94 -13.55
CA GLN A 236 4.49 -21.12 -13.10
C GLN A 236 4.27 -20.61 -11.67
N LYS A 237 4.82 -19.43 -11.37
CA LYS A 237 4.79 -18.85 -10.02
C LYS A 237 4.58 -17.34 -10.06
N TRP A 238 4.18 -16.81 -8.92
CA TRP A 238 4.11 -15.36 -8.73
C TRP A 238 5.49 -14.78 -8.38
N ALA A 239 5.97 -13.88 -9.21
CA ALA A 239 7.11 -13.01 -8.93
C ALA A 239 6.65 -11.71 -8.24
N TYR A 240 7.49 -11.21 -7.34
CA TYR A 240 7.24 -10.00 -6.56
C TYR A 240 8.39 -9.05 -6.83
N LEU A 241 8.14 -8.09 -7.72
CA LEU A 241 9.13 -7.19 -8.28
C LEU A 241 9.63 -6.25 -7.21
N PHE A 242 8.78 -5.44 -6.56
CA PHE A 242 9.20 -4.40 -5.61
C PHE A 242 9.49 -4.90 -4.19
N SER A 243 10.38 -5.90 -4.06
CA SER A 243 10.87 -6.37 -2.76
C SER A 243 11.73 -5.31 -2.03
N ARG A 244 11.96 -5.49 -0.71
CA ARG A 244 12.85 -4.61 0.09
C ARG A 244 14.24 -4.40 -0.52
N ARG A 245 14.75 -5.31 -1.35
CA ARG A 245 16.04 -5.17 -2.04
C ARG A 245 16.08 -3.93 -2.95
N TRP A 246 14.96 -3.50 -3.50
CA TRP A 246 14.92 -2.32 -4.38
C TRP A 246 15.15 -1.01 -3.65
N HIS A 247 14.78 -0.95 -2.36
CA HIS A 247 15.15 0.20 -1.52
C HIS A 247 16.68 0.37 -1.49
N GLU A 248 17.43 -0.70 -1.21
CA GLU A 248 18.89 -0.65 -1.18
C GLU A 248 19.47 -0.28 -2.54
N MET A 249 18.94 -0.86 -3.62
CA MET A 249 19.36 -0.53 -4.98
C MET A 249 19.13 0.94 -5.33
N ASP A 250 17.98 1.51 -4.94
CA ASP A 250 17.70 2.93 -5.16
C ASP A 250 18.68 3.83 -4.40
N LEU A 251 19.02 3.47 -3.15
CA LEU A 251 20.00 4.22 -2.36
C LEU A 251 21.40 4.14 -2.98
N GLU A 252 21.83 2.95 -3.42
CA GLU A 252 23.11 2.78 -4.12
C GLU A 252 23.17 3.60 -5.41
N LEU A 253 22.09 3.61 -6.19
CA LEU A 253 22.01 4.40 -7.42
C LEU A 253 22.12 5.90 -7.11
N LEU A 254 21.46 6.39 -6.06
CA LEU A 254 21.57 7.78 -5.63
C LEU A 254 23.01 8.16 -5.28
N VAL A 255 23.71 7.32 -4.51
CA VAL A 255 25.12 7.53 -4.16
C VAL A 255 26.01 7.54 -5.41
N LYS A 256 25.82 6.58 -6.33
CA LYS A 256 26.58 6.50 -7.59
C LYS A 256 26.35 7.74 -8.46
N SER A 257 25.10 8.18 -8.60
CA SER A 257 24.74 9.36 -9.40
C SER A 257 25.28 10.66 -8.80
N ASP A 258 25.30 10.82 -7.48
CA ASP A 258 25.93 11.96 -6.81
C ASP A 258 27.46 11.97 -7.00
N ALA A 259 28.11 10.81 -6.86
CA ALA A 259 29.55 10.70 -7.09
C ALA A 259 29.94 11.04 -8.55
N LEU A 260 29.10 10.69 -9.53
CA LEU A 260 29.29 11.08 -10.92
C LEU A 260 29.14 12.59 -11.12
N ARG A 261 28.08 13.20 -10.57
CA ARG A 261 27.85 14.66 -10.63
C ARG A 261 29.04 15.45 -10.09
N ARG A 262 29.54 15.10 -8.90
CA ARG A 262 30.72 15.76 -8.30
C ARG A 262 31.98 15.66 -9.15
N ARG A 263 32.17 14.52 -9.87
CA ARG A 263 33.31 14.35 -10.79
C ARG A 263 33.18 15.23 -12.03
N GLU A 264 31.97 15.42 -12.54
CA GLU A 264 31.71 16.30 -13.68
C GLU A 264 31.90 17.77 -13.29
N ASP A 265 31.40 18.19 -12.12
CA ASP A 265 31.58 19.56 -11.61
C ASP A 265 33.07 19.90 -11.40
N THR A 266 33.87 18.94 -10.94
CA THR A 266 35.32 19.11 -10.76
C THR A 266 36.05 19.28 -12.10
N LYS A 267 35.53 18.72 -13.20
CA LYS A 267 36.13 18.84 -14.54
C LYS A 267 35.74 20.13 -15.26
N VAL A 268 34.60 20.74 -14.92
CA VAL A 268 34.12 22.00 -15.52
C VAL A 268 34.73 23.23 -14.83
N GLY A 269 35.21 23.08 -13.58
CA GLY A 269 35.85 24.13 -12.79
C GLY A 269 37.36 24.32 -13.01
N THR A 270 37.98 23.61 -13.96
CA THR A 270 39.38 23.77 -14.40
C THR A 270 39.43 24.18 -15.86
#